data_AF-A0A9D8ZET6-F1
#
_entry.id   AF-A0A9D8ZET6-F1
#
_cell.length_a   1.000
_cell.length_b   1.000
_cell.length_c   1.000
_cell.angle_alpha   90.00
_cell.angle_beta   90.00
_cell.angle_gamma   90.00
#
_symmetry.space_group_name_H-M   'P 1'
#
loop_
_entity.id
_entity.type
_entity.pdbx_description
1 polymer ?
#
loop_
_entity_poly.entity_id
_entity_poly.type
_entity_poly.pdbx_seq_one_letter_code
_entity_poly.pdbx_strand_id
1 'polypeptide(L)'
;MTFLRNTLWVIILVAAHLLHGQTTQNIPLQPSAWTSEPGSELTFETFDGRPTLLLNGKAFANDIDFSNGVLELEVYANQKRSFAGFLFRKQQQNFEEIYMRMHKSHQVDAVQYTPTYHGESNWQLYPEHQAQVAFLTEGWNQLRIEVQDLAATVFVNGEQVLQVEHLKSGNLSGAVGIWALFGNRFANIRVTLTGEAVAKEPYPIRTPPVGMITEWELTEAKLYEEGNIDPSSFAQMPTQRVRTETSGLLPISKYVPKPSSGNFEGNPEVYTVASTTISTNQALTQWFSFDYSDKIILYLNGAPIFYGNNAFRSKNNQFQGHLGLGANKIQLHLEKGSNTLHCVVIDKANGWGLIGKLE
;
A
#
# COMPACT_ATOMS: atom_id res chain seq x y z
N MET A 1 -5.27 -62.05 -55.16
CA MET A 1 -4.49 -60.79 -55.29
C MET A 1 -5.50 -59.66 -55.35
N THR A 2 -5.62 -58.70 -54.44
CA THR A 2 -4.89 -58.36 -53.20
C THR A 2 -5.85 -57.43 -52.43
N PHE A 3 -6.12 -57.71 -51.16
CA PHE A 3 -6.88 -56.83 -50.27
C PHE A 3 -6.00 -55.62 -49.88
N LEU A 4 -6.51 -54.39 -49.97
CA LEU A 4 -5.94 -53.25 -49.25
C LEU A 4 -6.93 -52.79 -48.17
N ARG A 5 -6.62 -53.14 -46.92
CA ARG A 5 -7.25 -52.62 -45.69
C ARG A 5 -6.55 -51.31 -45.32
N ASN A 6 -7.19 -50.17 -45.57
CA ASN A 6 -6.80 -48.91 -44.94
C ASN A 6 -7.49 -48.81 -43.58
N THR A 7 -6.72 -49.01 -42.52
CA THR A 7 -7.19 -48.83 -41.13
C THR A 7 -6.83 -47.40 -40.74
N LEU A 8 -7.82 -46.51 -40.71
CA LEU A 8 -7.67 -45.13 -40.26
C LEU A 8 -7.66 -45.13 -38.72
N TRP A 9 -6.51 -44.88 -38.11
CA TRP A 9 -6.40 -44.66 -36.67
C TRP A 9 -6.78 -43.22 -36.35
N VAL A 10 -7.92 -43.04 -35.67
CA VAL A 10 -8.30 -41.75 -35.09
C VAL A 10 -7.66 -41.67 -33.70
N ILE A 11 -6.65 -40.82 -33.56
CA ILE A 11 -6.07 -40.45 -32.26
C ILE A 11 -7.00 -39.40 -31.64
N ILE A 12 -7.72 -39.78 -30.59
CA ILE A 12 -8.47 -38.85 -29.75
C ILE A 12 -7.48 -38.22 -28.76
N LEU A 13 -7.10 -36.96 -29.02
CA LEU A 13 -6.39 -36.12 -28.05
C LEU A 13 -7.41 -35.68 -26.99
N VAL A 14 -7.37 -36.32 -25.82
CA VAL A 14 -8.09 -35.84 -24.63
C VAL A 14 -7.28 -34.68 -24.05
N ALA A 15 -7.71 -33.45 -24.31
CA ALA A 15 -7.26 -32.28 -23.57
C ALA A 15 -7.86 -32.36 -22.16
N ALA A 16 -7.08 -32.87 -21.20
CA ALA A 16 -7.41 -32.77 -19.79
C ALA A 16 -7.22 -31.30 -19.36
N HIS A 17 -8.29 -30.52 -19.41
CA HIS A 17 -8.33 -29.28 -18.64
C HIS A 17 -8.29 -29.66 -17.16
N LEU A 18 -7.17 -29.38 -16.49
CA LEU A 18 -7.11 -29.33 -15.03
C LEU A 18 -8.08 -28.24 -14.58
N LEU A 19 -9.31 -28.63 -14.30
CA LEU A 19 -10.25 -27.84 -13.50
C LEU A 19 -9.60 -27.70 -12.13
N HIS A 20 -8.92 -26.59 -11.90
CA HIS A 20 -8.58 -26.19 -10.54
C HIS A 20 -9.91 -25.94 -9.84
N GLY A 21 -10.28 -26.85 -8.92
CA GLY A 21 -11.50 -26.72 -8.15
C GLY A 21 -11.48 -25.40 -7.41
N GLN A 22 -12.49 -24.54 -7.64
CA GLN A 22 -12.71 -23.37 -6.82
C GLN A 22 -13.23 -23.86 -5.47
N THR A 23 -12.45 -23.64 -4.41
CA THR A 23 -12.87 -23.99 -3.05
C THR A 23 -13.31 -22.71 -2.37
N THR A 24 -14.62 -22.56 -2.16
CA THR A 24 -15.19 -21.49 -1.34
C THR A 24 -15.31 -21.95 0.10
N GLN A 25 -14.75 -21.17 1.01
CA GLN A 25 -14.82 -21.35 2.45
C GLN A 25 -15.49 -20.15 3.09
N ASN A 26 -16.56 -20.40 3.85
CA ASN A 26 -17.10 -19.40 4.78
C ASN A 26 -16.23 -19.39 6.04
N ILE A 27 -15.82 -18.21 6.49
CA ILE A 27 -15.05 -18.08 7.73
C ILE A 27 -16.04 -17.99 8.90
N PRO A 28 -16.04 -18.96 9.84
CA PRO A 28 -16.96 -18.94 10.97
C PRO A 28 -16.76 -17.69 11.83
N LEU A 29 -17.85 -17.06 12.25
CA LEU A 29 -17.82 -15.90 13.16
C LEU A 29 -17.87 -16.39 14.61
N GLN A 30 -16.79 -17.04 15.04
CA GLN A 30 -16.61 -17.55 16.40
C GLN A 30 -15.14 -17.44 16.85
N PRO A 31 -14.85 -17.42 18.16
CA PRO A 31 -13.50 -17.17 18.68
C PRO A 31 -12.40 -18.09 18.13
N SER A 32 -12.68 -19.36 17.90
CA SER A 32 -11.67 -20.32 17.41
C SER A 32 -11.18 -20.05 15.99
N ALA A 33 -11.91 -19.27 15.20
CA ALA A 33 -11.59 -18.99 13.81
C ALA A 33 -10.77 -17.70 13.63
N TRP A 34 -10.51 -16.92 14.69
CA TRP A 34 -9.90 -15.60 14.58
C TRP A 34 -8.82 -15.37 15.64
N THR A 35 -7.78 -14.65 15.24
CA THR A 35 -6.76 -14.10 16.13
C THR A 35 -6.71 -12.59 15.97
N SER A 36 -6.92 -11.84 17.06
CA SER A 36 -6.87 -10.38 17.09
C SER A 36 -5.44 -9.88 17.32
N GLU A 37 -5.07 -8.75 16.68
CA GLU A 37 -3.81 -8.08 17.00
C GLU A 37 -3.90 -7.36 18.37
N PRO A 38 -2.77 -7.20 19.08
CA PRO A 38 -2.74 -6.47 20.36
C PRO A 38 -3.41 -5.10 20.26
N GLY A 39 -4.25 -4.78 21.25
CA GLY A 39 -5.02 -3.52 21.28
C GLY A 39 -6.31 -3.53 20.46
N SER A 40 -6.65 -4.64 19.79
CA SER A 40 -7.92 -4.78 19.08
C SER A 40 -9.04 -5.25 20.02
N GLU A 41 -10.23 -4.70 19.82
CA GLU A 41 -11.47 -5.12 20.47
C GLU A 41 -12.26 -6.00 19.49
N LEU A 42 -12.49 -7.25 19.85
CA LEU A 42 -13.16 -8.25 19.01
C LEU A 42 -14.28 -8.92 19.80
N THR A 43 -15.51 -8.87 19.30
CA THR A 43 -16.68 -9.52 19.91
C THR A 43 -17.52 -10.22 18.86
N PHE A 44 -18.09 -11.38 19.22
CA PHE A 44 -19.03 -12.13 18.38
C PHE A 44 -20.44 -11.96 18.94
N GLU A 45 -21.37 -11.55 18.10
CA GLU A 45 -22.75 -11.28 18.52
C GLU A 45 -23.76 -11.68 17.45
N THR A 46 -25.04 -11.79 17.84
CA THR A 46 -26.14 -11.84 16.87
C THR A 46 -26.68 -10.43 16.69
N PHE A 47 -26.62 -9.92 15.47
CA PHE A 47 -27.12 -8.59 15.10
C PHE A 47 -27.84 -8.69 13.76
N ASP A 48 -28.96 -7.98 13.60
CA ASP A 48 -29.79 -8.05 12.39
C ASP A 48 -30.17 -9.50 11.99
N GLY A 49 -30.50 -10.32 13.00
CA GLY A 49 -30.94 -11.71 12.83
C GLY A 49 -29.85 -12.69 12.38
N ARG A 50 -28.57 -12.29 12.32
CA ARG A 50 -27.47 -13.14 11.84
C ARG A 50 -26.24 -13.08 12.76
N PRO A 51 -25.35 -14.09 12.71
CA PRO A 51 -24.05 -14.01 13.37
C PRO A 51 -23.23 -12.85 12.80
N THR A 52 -22.56 -12.11 13.66
CA THR A 52 -21.75 -10.95 13.31
C THR A 52 -20.49 -10.88 14.17
N LEU A 53 -19.48 -10.22 13.62
CA LEU A 53 -18.22 -9.93 14.29
C LEU A 53 -18.11 -8.41 14.41
N LEU A 54 -18.09 -7.89 15.65
CA LEU A 54 -17.84 -6.48 15.96
C LEU A 54 -16.35 -6.29 16.23
N LEU A 55 -15.70 -5.41 15.46
CA LEU A 55 -14.26 -5.18 15.53
C LEU A 55 -13.91 -3.70 15.62
N ASN A 56 -12.94 -3.37 16.46
CA ASN A 56 -12.15 -2.14 16.41
C ASN A 56 -10.67 -2.53 16.54
N GLY A 57 -9.91 -2.46 15.45
CA GLY A 57 -8.55 -3.00 15.33
C GLY A 57 -8.41 -3.95 14.15
N LYS A 58 -7.52 -4.93 14.26
CA LYS A 58 -7.22 -5.93 13.22
C LYS A 58 -7.46 -7.34 13.76
N ALA A 59 -8.05 -8.21 12.94
CA ALA A 59 -8.19 -9.63 13.25
C ALA A 59 -7.93 -10.47 12.01
N PHE A 60 -7.21 -11.58 12.17
CA PHE A 60 -6.85 -12.50 11.10
C PHE A 60 -7.58 -13.82 11.28
N ALA A 61 -8.05 -14.37 10.17
CA ALA A 61 -8.67 -15.68 10.15
C ALA A 61 -7.59 -16.75 10.32
N ASN A 62 -7.86 -17.74 11.16
CA ASN A 62 -6.95 -18.85 11.40
C ASN A 62 -7.00 -19.84 10.24
N ASP A 63 -5.87 -20.50 9.97
CA ASP A 63 -5.76 -21.61 9.02
C ASP A 63 -6.15 -21.27 7.56
N ILE A 64 -5.93 -20.02 7.14
CA ILE A 64 -6.13 -19.58 5.75
C ILE A 64 -4.83 -18.97 5.20
N ASP A 65 -4.31 -19.59 4.15
CA ASP A 65 -3.28 -19.00 3.28
C ASP A 65 -3.90 -18.66 1.93
N PHE A 66 -4.06 -17.36 1.64
CA PHE A 66 -4.74 -16.86 0.46
C PHE A 66 -3.73 -16.39 -0.58
N SER A 67 -3.92 -16.81 -1.84
CA SER A 67 -3.11 -16.39 -2.98
C SER A 67 -3.96 -15.73 -4.06
N ASN A 68 -4.43 -16.45 -5.08
CA ASN A 68 -5.42 -15.97 -6.04
C ASN A 68 -6.83 -16.39 -5.64
N GLY A 69 -7.80 -15.52 -5.93
CA GLY A 69 -9.20 -15.83 -5.76
C GLY A 69 -10.07 -14.64 -5.39
N VAL A 70 -11.13 -14.90 -4.62
CA VAL A 70 -12.14 -13.90 -4.29
C VAL A 70 -12.30 -13.80 -2.77
N LEU A 71 -12.24 -12.58 -2.25
CA LEU A 71 -12.53 -12.24 -0.86
C LEU A 71 -13.87 -11.50 -0.82
N GLU A 72 -14.78 -11.91 0.06
CA GLU A 72 -16.10 -11.30 0.20
C GLU A 72 -16.46 -11.10 1.67
N LEU A 73 -16.98 -9.93 2.02
CA LEU A 73 -17.59 -9.68 3.33
C LEU A 73 -18.75 -8.69 3.20
N GLU A 74 -19.57 -8.64 4.23
CA GLU A 74 -20.56 -7.59 4.43
C GLU A 74 -20.15 -6.70 5.60
N VAL A 75 -20.26 -5.37 5.44
CA VAL A 75 -20.09 -4.39 6.51
C VAL A 75 -21.41 -3.67 6.75
N TYR A 76 -21.82 -3.56 8.00
CA TYR A 76 -23.05 -2.83 8.33
C TYR A 76 -22.88 -1.33 8.07
N ALA A 77 -23.89 -0.72 7.46
CA ALA A 77 -23.92 0.70 7.13
C ALA A 77 -23.63 1.56 8.38
N ASN A 78 -22.63 2.44 8.28
CA ASN A 78 -22.23 3.31 9.38
C ASN A 78 -21.95 4.72 8.88
N GLN A 79 -22.87 5.64 9.20
CA GLN A 79 -22.76 7.06 8.85
C GLN A 79 -21.84 7.83 9.82
N LYS A 80 -21.52 7.26 10.99
CA LYS A 80 -20.48 7.82 11.87
C LYS A 80 -19.11 7.52 11.29
N ARG A 81 -18.13 8.36 11.62
CA ARG A 81 -16.74 8.16 11.22
C ARG A 81 -16.29 6.74 11.62
N SER A 82 -16.07 5.91 10.63
CA SER A 82 -15.68 4.51 10.75
C SER A 82 -15.00 4.08 9.45
N PHE A 83 -14.07 3.14 9.60
CA PHE A 83 -13.33 2.52 8.54
C PHE A 83 -13.48 1.01 8.70
N ALA A 84 -13.66 0.28 7.60
CA ALA A 84 -13.82 -1.16 7.64
C ALA A 84 -13.38 -1.79 6.31
N GLY A 85 -12.68 -2.92 6.36
CA GLY A 85 -12.13 -3.51 5.15
C GLY A 85 -11.47 -4.87 5.33
N PHE A 86 -10.87 -5.33 4.25
CA PHE A 86 -10.08 -6.55 4.18
C PHE A 86 -8.59 -6.25 4.29
N LEU A 87 -7.89 -7.17 4.94
CA LEU A 87 -6.45 -7.34 4.90
C LEU A 87 -6.15 -8.67 4.20
N PHE A 88 -5.20 -8.72 3.27
CA PHE A 88 -4.90 -9.97 2.57
C PHE A 88 -3.44 -10.12 2.19
N ARG A 89 -3.05 -11.38 1.97
CA ARG A 89 -1.67 -11.81 1.71
C ARG A 89 -0.69 -11.32 2.77
N LYS A 90 -1.09 -11.39 4.03
CA LYS A 90 -0.21 -11.00 5.13
C LYS A 90 0.93 -11.99 5.31
N GLN A 91 2.14 -11.46 5.26
CA GLN A 91 3.36 -12.12 5.70
C GLN A 91 4.06 -11.21 6.70
N GLN A 92 4.39 -11.77 7.87
CA GLN A 92 4.93 -10.98 8.99
C GLN A 92 4.02 -9.77 9.29
N GLN A 93 4.49 -8.55 9.06
CA GLN A 93 3.75 -7.30 9.26
C GLN A 93 3.45 -6.55 7.95
N ASN A 94 3.64 -7.20 6.79
CA ASN A 94 3.39 -6.62 5.47
C ASN A 94 2.17 -7.28 4.83
N PHE A 95 1.26 -6.48 4.30
CA PHE A 95 0.02 -6.97 3.67
C PHE A 95 -0.64 -5.92 2.78
N GLU A 96 -1.65 -6.35 2.04
CA GLU A 96 -2.53 -5.49 1.26
C GLU A 96 -3.76 -5.10 2.09
N GLU A 97 -4.23 -3.87 1.95
CA GLU A 97 -5.38 -3.34 2.68
C GLU A 97 -6.34 -2.63 1.71
N ILE A 98 -7.63 -3.01 1.76
CA ILE A 98 -8.71 -2.36 1.02
C ILE A 98 -9.84 -2.09 1.98
N TYR A 99 -10.25 -0.83 2.10
CA TYR A 99 -11.22 -0.40 3.10
C TYR A 99 -12.21 0.64 2.59
N MET A 100 -13.35 0.67 3.26
CA MET A 100 -14.47 1.56 3.03
C MET A 100 -14.56 2.60 4.14
N ARG A 101 -14.88 3.83 3.75
CA ARG A 101 -15.18 4.98 4.61
C ARG A 101 -16.65 5.34 4.42
N MET A 102 -17.58 4.56 4.98
CA MET A 102 -19.02 4.73 4.68
C MET A 102 -19.57 6.13 5.02
N HIS A 103 -19.04 6.78 6.06
CA HIS A 103 -19.31 8.18 6.40
C HIS A 103 -18.86 9.20 5.34
N LYS A 104 -18.09 8.77 4.34
CA LYS A 104 -17.65 9.54 3.17
C LYS A 104 -18.38 9.12 1.90
N SER A 105 -19.57 8.53 1.98
CA SER A 105 -20.38 8.20 0.82
C SER A 105 -20.42 9.36 -0.19
N HIS A 106 -20.26 9.04 -1.47
CA HIS A 106 -20.15 9.96 -2.61
C HIS A 106 -18.90 10.85 -2.65
N GLN A 107 -17.94 10.73 -1.73
CA GLN A 107 -16.65 11.42 -1.82
C GLN A 107 -15.62 10.57 -2.57
N VAL A 108 -14.63 11.23 -3.20
CA VAL A 108 -13.61 10.57 -4.03
C VAL A 108 -12.75 9.55 -3.28
N ASP A 109 -12.64 9.67 -1.96
CA ASP A 109 -11.87 8.79 -1.09
C ASP A 109 -12.75 7.85 -0.25
N ALA A 110 -13.97 7.55 -0.72
CA ALA A 110 -14.93 6.66 -0.06
C ALA A 110 -14.42 5.21 0.08
N VAL A 111 -13.66 4.72 -0.90
CA VAL A 111 -12.92 3.45 -0.85
C VAL A 111 -11.46 3.72 -1.16
N GLN A 112 -10.54 2.99 -0.52
CA GLN A 112 -9.13 3.10 -0.83
C GLN A 112 -8.41 1.76 -0.72
N TYR A 113 -7.45 1.53 -1.61
CA TYR A 113 -6.41 0.52 -1.49
C TYR A 113 -5.09 1.15 -1.02
N THR A 114 -4.35 0.45 -0.16
CA THR A 114 -2.99 0.81 0.26
C THR A 114 -2.23 -0.44 0.70
N PRO A 115 -0.90 -0.52 0.50
CA PRO A 115 -0.10 -1.46 1.27
C PRO A 115 0.00 -1.05 2.73
N THR A 116 0.23 -2.05 3.57
CA THR A 116 0.80 -1.89 4.90
C THR A 116 2.20 -2.46 4.91
N TYR A 117 3.16 -1.67 5.42
CA TYR A 117 4.54 -2.09 5.64
C TYR A 117 4.88 -1.99 7.12
N HIS A 118 5.50 -3.03 7.68
CA HIS A 118 5.90 -3.10 9.10
C HIS A 118 4.77 -2.72 10.06
N GLY A 119 3.53 -3.10 9.71
CA GLY A 119 2.32 -2.84 10.50
C GLY A 119 1.70 -1.45 10.31
N GLU A 120 2.33 -0.57 9.53
CA GLU A 120 1.86 0.79 9.25
C GLU A 120 1.20 0.94 7.87
N SER A 121 0.02 1.56 7.84
CA SER A 121 -0.71 1.89 6.61
C SER A 121 -0.04 3.05 5.87
N ASN A 122 -0.05 3.02 4.53
CA ASN A 122 0.66 3.97 3.66
C ASN A 122 -0.28 4.83 2.80
N TRP A 123 -1.51 5.05 3.27
CA TRP A 123 -2.59 5.62 2.45
C TRP A 123 -2.30 7.02 1.88
N GLN A 124 -1.39 7.80 2.47
CA GLN A 124 -1.01 9.12 1.94
C GLN A 124 -0.24 9.02 0.62
N LEU A 125 0.47 7.91 0.40
CA LEU A 125 1.35 7.72 -0.74
C LEU A 125 0.64 7.24 -2.00
N TYR A 126 -0.61 6.74 -1.87
CA TYR A 126 -1.35 6.09 -2.95
C TYR A 126 -2.75 6.72 -3.18
N PRO A 127 -2.84 8.04 -3.42
CA PRO A 127 -4.12 8.71 -3.69
C PRO A 127 -4.76 8.25 -5.02
N GLU A 128 -3.99 7.73 -5.97
CA GLU A 128 -4.49 7.17 -7.22
C GLU A 128 -5.32 5.89 -7.04
N HIS A 129 -5.26 5.28 -5.86
CA HIS A 129 -5.98 4.07 -5.50
C HIS A 129 -7.21 4.36 -4.65
N GLN A 130 -7.88 5.48 -4.90
CA GLN A 130 -9.13 5.90 -4.28
C GLN A 130 -10.31 5.77 -5.26
N ALA A 131 -11.50 5.51 -4.73
CA ALA A 131 -12.73 5.44 -5.51
C ALA A 131 -13.90 6.13 -4.82
N GLN A 132 -14.70 6.82 -5.64
CA GLN A 132 -15.98 7.39 -5.23
C GLN A 132 -17.06 6.31 -5.26
N VAL A 133 -17.72 6.10 -4.12
CA VAL A 133 -18.74 5.06 -3.96
C VAL A 133 -19.96 5.61 -3.22
N ALA A 134 -21.14 5.22 -3.68
CA ALA A 134 -22.40 5.43 -2.97
C ALA A 134 -22.67 4.20 -2.08
N PHE A 135 -22.63 4.37 -0.77
CA PHE A 135 -22.95 3.29 0.18
C PHE A 135 -24.44 3.31 0.54
N LEU A 136 -24.97 2.13 0.87
CA LEU A 136 -26.24 2.01 1.57
C LEU A 136 -26.13 2.73 2.92
N THR A 137 -27.14 3.52 3.27
CA THR A 137 -27.21 4.23 4.54
C THR A 137 -27.74 3.36 5.69
N GLU A 138 -28.42 2.26 5.34
CA GLU A 138 -28.96 1.26 6.26
C GLU A 138 -28.70 -0.14 5.69
N GLY A 139 -28.66 -1.16 6.56
CA GLY A 139 -28.40 -2.54 6.15
C GLY A 139 -26.92 -2.81 5.88
N TRP A 140 -26.65 -3.75 4.98
CA TRP A 140 -25.31 -4.32 4.78
C TRP A 140 -24.74 -3.92 3.42
N ASN A 141 -23.55 -3.30 3.42
CA ASN A 141 -22.78 -3.04 2.22
C ASN A 141 -21.86 -4.24 1.95
N GLN A 142 -21.89 -4.77 0.72
CA GLN A 142 -21.02 -5.87 0.32
C GLN A 142 -19.70 -5.32 -0.22
N LEU A 143 -18.57 -5.83 0.31
CA LEU A 143 -17.24 -5.63 -0.24
C LEU A 143 -16.75 -6.95 -0.85
N ARG A 144 -16.38 -6.93 -2.12
CA ARG A 144 -15.83 -8.07 -2.83
C ARG A 144 -14.54 -7.67 -3.54
N ILE A 145 -13.49 -8.46 -3.37
CA ILE A 145 -12.18 -8.22 -3.97
C ILE A 145 -11.80 -9.47 -4.76
N GLU A 146 -11.65 -9.33 -6.07
CA GLU A 146 -11.06 -10.36 -6.92
C GLU A 146 -9.56 -10.10 -7.02
N VAL A 147 -8.74 -11.10 -6.70
CA VAL A 147 -7.28 -11.00 -6.71
C VAL A 147 -6.71 -12.00 -7.69
N GLN A 148 -5.93 -11.51 -8.64
CA GLN A 148 -5.26 -12.31 -9.66
C GLN A 148 -3.81 -11.84 -9.82
N ASP A 149 -2.87 -12.71 -9.47
CA ASP A 149 -1.44 -12.46 -9.45
C ASP A 149 -1.11 -11.21 -8.61
N LEU A 150 -0.67 -10.10 -9.19
CA LEU A 150 -0.48 -8.84 -8.48
C LEU A 150 -1.56 -7.80 -8.79
N ALA A 151 -2.69 -8.18 -9.38
CA ALA A 151 -3.80 -7.27 -9.61
C ALA A 151 -4.97 -7.56 -8.65
N ALA A 152 -5.74 -6.53 -8.34
CA ALA A 152 -6.99 -6.66 -7.61
C ALA A 152 -8.09 -5.80 -8.22
N THR A 153 -9.29 -6.35 -8.31
CA THR A 153 -10.50 -5.64 -8.75
C THR A 153 -11.48 -5.58 -7.59
N VAL A 154 -11.90 -4.36 -7.22
CA VAL A 154 -12.76 -4.12 -6.06
C VAL A 154 -14.17 -3.83 -6.52
N PHE A 155 -15.12 -4.49 -5.86
CA PHE A 155 -16.53 -4.31 -6.06
C PHE A 155 -17.20 -3.92 -4.74
N VAL A 156 -18.10 -2.94 -4.81
CA VAL A 156 -18.98 -2.60 -3.70
C VAL A 156 -20.43 -2.73 -4.17
N ASN A 157 -21.25 -3.47 -3.42
CA ASN A 157 -22.67 -3.71 -3.74
C ASN A 157 -22.89 -4.21 -5.19
N GLY A 158 -21.97 -5.02 -5.70
CA GLY A 158 -22.01 -5.59 -7.05
C GLY A 158 -21.42 -4.71 -8.16
N GLU A 159 -21.09 -3.44 -7.89
CA GLU A 159 -20.48 -2.54 -8.88
C GLU A 159 -18.96 -2.55 -8.76
N GLN A 160 -18.23 -2.60 -9.88
CA GLN A 160 -16.78 -2.43 -9.90
C GLN A 160 -16.42 -0.97 -9.61
N VAL A 161 -15.63 -0.72 -8.57
CA VAL A 161 -15.31 0.65 -8.12
C VAL A 161 -13.84 1.00 -8.23
N LEU A 162 -12.94 0.02 -8.19
CA LEU A 162 -11.49 0.25 -8.24
C LEU A 162 -10.76 -0.90 -8.95
N GLN A 163 -9.78 -0.55 -9.77
CA GLN A 163 -8.80 -1.48 -10.34
C GLN A 163 -7.42 -1.14 -9.81
N VAL A 164 -6.78 -2.12 -9.16
CA VAL A 164 -5.39 -2.04 -8.71
C VAL A 164 -4.58 -2.92 -9.66
N GLU A 165 -3.79 -2.29 -10.52
CA GLU A 165 -2.98 -3.00 -11.53
C GLU A 165 -1.78 -3.74 -10.93
N HIS A 166 -1.27 -3.23 -9.80
CA HIS A 166 -0.09 -3.79 -9.14
C HIS A 166 -0.13 -3.58 -7.62
N LEU A 167 -0.43 -4.66 -6.91
CA LEU A 167 -0.37 -4.80 -5.46
C LEU A 167 1.08 -4.61 -4.97
N LYS A 168 1.24 -3.86 -3.88
CA LYS A 168 2.50 -3.22 -3.50
C LYS A 168 3.28 -3.96 -2.42
N SER A 169 2.65 -4.85 -1.65
CA SER A 169 3.36 -5.63 -0.60
C SER A 169 4.44 -6.54 -1.20
N GLY A 170 4.23 -7.01 -2.44
CA GLY A 170 5.06 -8.02 -3.10
C GLY A 170 4.75 -9.45 -2.66
N ASN A 171 3.85 -9.64 -1.70
CA ASN A 171 3.43 -10.96 -1.26
C ASN A 171 2.51 -11.60 -2.31
N LEU A 172 2.80 -12.86 -2.66
CA LEU A 172 1.99 -13.66 -3.58
C LEU A 172 0.96 -14.52 -2.85
N SER A 173 1.19 -14.81 -1.57
CA SER A 173 0.24 -15.46 -0.68
C SER A 173 0.40 -14.94 0.75
N GLY A 174 -0.54 -15.27 1.62
CA GLY A 174 -0.45 -15.02 3.06
C GLY A 174 -1.81 -15.01 3.74
N ALA A 175 -1.81 -14.67 5.02
CA ALA A 175 -3.03 -14.69 5.83
C ALA A 175 -4.06 -13.64 5.36
N VAL A 176 -5.33 -13.96 5.62
CA VAL A 176 -6.49 -13.07 5.40
C VAL A 176 -6.96 -12.53 6.74
N GLY A 177 -7.33 -11.25 6.76
CA GLY A 177 -7.90 -10.61 7.93
C GLY A 177 -8.90 -9.53 7.56
N ILE A 178 -9.45 -8.92 8.59
CA ILE A 178 -10.33 -7.76 8.51
C ILE A 178 -9.78 -6.68 9.42
N TRP A 179 -10.11 -5.44 9.07
CA TRP A 179 -9.70 -4.26 9.82
C TRP A 179 -10.87 -3.32 10.01
N ALA A 180 -10.94 -2.71 11.18
CA ALA A 180 -11.82 -1.57 11.43
C ALA A 180 -11.14 -0.52 12.31
N LEU A 181 -11.48 0.75 12.09
CA LEU A 181 -11.13 1.86 12.97
C LEU A 181 -12.40 2.61 13.35
N PHE A 182 -12.53 2.94 14.65
CA PHE A 182 -13.75 3.48 15.26
C PHE A 182 -14.94 2.50 15.24
N GLY A 183 -14.66 1.21 15.22
CA GLY A 183 -15.65 0.14 15.36
C GLY A 183 -16.52 -0.08 14.11
N ASN A 184 -16.67 -1.35 13.69
CA ASN A 184 -17.71 -1.74 12.74
C ASN A 184 -18.08 -3.23 12.84
N ARG A 185 -19.22 -3.59 12.25
CA ARG A 185 -19.75 -4.96 12.21
C ARG A 185 -19.51 -5.61 10.86
N PHE A 186 -19.13 -6.87 10.91
CA PHE A 186 -18.87 -7.72 9.76
C PHE A 186 -19.80 -8.95 9.78
N ALA A 187 -20.26 -9.36 8.60
CA ALA A 187 -21.02 -10.59 8.38
C ALA A 187 -20.58 -11.29 7.09
N ASN A 188 -20.99 -12.55 6.92
CA ASN A 188 -20.86 -13.31 5.67
C ASN A 188 -19.46 -13.26 5.04
N ILE A 189 -18.43 -13.47 5.86
CA ILE A 189 -17.04 -13.43 5.40
C ILE A 189 -16.69 -14.74 4.67
N ARG A 190 -16.26 -14.64 3.41
CA ARG A 190 -15.94 -15.78 2.54
C ARG A 190 -14.64 -15.58 1.80
N VAL A 191 -13.96 -16.69 1.57
CA VAL A 191 -12.74 -16.76 0.76
C VAL A 191 -12.93 -17.87 -0.27
N THR A 192 -12.74 -17.56 -1.54
CA THR A 192 -12.69 -18.55 -2.62
C THR A 192 -11.29 -18.60 -3.18
N LEU A 193 -10.63 -19.75 -3.12
CA LEU A 193 -9.30 -19.93 -3.71
C LEU A 193 -9.44 -20.38 -5.16
N THR A 194 -8.68 -19.74 -6.07
CA THR A 194 -8.68 -20.08 -7.51
C THR A 194 -7.33 -20.60 -8.00
N GLY A 195 -6.28 -20.51 -7.19
CA GLY A 195 -4.96 -21.05 -7.48
C GLY A 195 -3.84 -20.25 -6.81
N GLU A 196 -2.60 -20.60 -7.15
CA GLU A 196 -1.42 -19.86 -6.71
C GLU A 196 -1.14 -18.69 -7.66
N ALA A 197 -0.75 -17.56 -7.08
CA ALA A 197 -0.29 -16.39 -7.80
C ALA A 197 1.07 -16.64 -8.44
N VAL A 198 1.18 -16.26 -9.70
CA VAL A 198 2.46 -16.28 -10.41
C VAL A 198 2.93 -14.85 -10.55
N ALA A 199 4.10 -14.53 -9.97
CA ALA A 199 4.79 -13.29 -10.32
C ALA A 199 5.23 -13.39 -11.78
N LYS A 200 4.46 -12.80 -12.69
CA LYS A 200 4.83 -12.71 -14.11
C LYS A 200 5.80 -11.55 -14.28
N GLU A 201 7.08 -11.85 -14.18
CA GLU A 201 8.13 -10.97 -14.70
C GLU A 201 8.26 -11.16 -16.22
N PRO A 202 8.45 -10.09 -17.00
CA PRO A 202 8.42 -8.69 -16.59
C PRO A 202 6.96 -8.18 -16.56
N TYR A 203 6.55 -7.58 -15.44
CA TYR A 203 5.54 -6.53 -15.54
C TYR A 203 6.02 -5.52 -16.59
N PRO A 204 5.15 -4.88 -17.39
CA PRO A 204 5.62 -3.88 -18.34
C PRO A 204 6.54 -2.92 -17.59
N ILE A 205 7.84 -2.97 -17.91
CA ILE A 205 8.85 -2.10 -17.32
C ILE A 205 8.49 -0.72 -17.84
N ARG A 206 7.62 -0.02 -17.11
CA ARG A 206 7.37 1.38 -17.38
C ARG A 206 8.68 2.06 -17.06
N THR A 207 9.41 2.43 -18.11
CA THR A 207 10.58 3.29 -17.97
C THR A 207 10.10 4.54 -17.24
N PRO A 208 10.64 4.84 -16.05
CA PRO A 208 10.26 6.04 -15.33
C PRO A 208 10.47 7.26 -16.25
N PRO A 209 9.65 8.32 -16.12
CA PRO A 209 9.84 9.53 -16.91
C PRO A 209 11.30 9.99 -16.87
N VAL A 210 11.79 10.50 -18.00
CA VAL A 210 13.18 10.99 -18.12
C VAL A 210 13.47 11.98 -16.98
N GLY A 211 14.62 11.80 -16.33
CA GLY A 211 15.07 12.63 -15.22
C GLY A 211 14.59 12.19 -13.84
N MET A 212 13.70 11.19 -13.73
CA MET A 212 13.32 10.63 -12.43
C MET A 212 14.53 10.02 -11.73
N ILE A 213 14.64 10.28 -10.44
CA ILE A 213 15.66 9.66 -9.59
C ILE A 213 15.09 8.33 -9.10
N THR A 214 15.54 7.24 -9.71
CA THR A 214 14.96 5.89 -9.50
C THR A 214 15.71 5.04 -8.48
N GLU A 215 16.89 5.49 -8.07
CA GLU A 215 17.75 4.82 -7.09
C GLU A 215 18.21 5.84 -6.05
N TRP A 216 18.16 5.42 -4.79
CA TRP A 216 18.54 6.22 -3.64
C TRP A 216 19.39 5.38 -2.68
N GLU A 217 20.33 6.02 -2.00
CA GLU A 217 20.97 5.45 -0.81
C GLU A 217 20.19 5.93 0.42
N LEU A 218 19.68 5.01 1.22
CA LEU A 218 18.76 5.30 2.31
C LEU A 218 19.35 4.86 3.65
N THR A 219 19.33 5.74 4.65
CA THR A 219 19.79 5.39 6.00
C THR A 219 18.71 4.68 6.81
N GLU A 220 19.09 4.12 7.96
CA GLU A 220 18.11 3.72 8.98
C GLU A 220 17.33 4.93 9.53
N ALA A 221 16.18 4.67 10.16
CA ALA A 221 15.40 5.70 10.84
C ALA A 221 16.07 6.14 12.15
N LYS A 222 16.01 7.43 12.43
CA LYS A 222 16.41 8.03 13.71
C LYS A 222 15.27 8.90 14.25
N LEU A 223 15.21 9.06 15.57
CA LEU A 223 14.31 10.04 16.17
C LEU A 223 14.67 11.44 15.68
N TYR A 224 13.64 12.22 15.35
CA TYR A 224 13.80 13.60 14.93
C TYR A 224 13.64 14.54 16.14
N GLU A 225 14.64 15.39 16.34
CA GLU A 225 14.58 16.51 17.26
C GLU A 225 14.76 17.80 16.45
N GLU A 226 13.82 18.72 16.58
CA GLU A 226 13.84 19.97 15.82
C GLU A 226 15.13 20.77 16.10
N GLY A 227 15.77 21.22 15.02
CA GLY A 227 17.06 21.94 15.09
C GLY A 227 18.30 21.06 15.31
N ASN A 228 18.14 19.76 15.53
CA ASN A 228 19.25 18.82 15.81
C ASN A 228 19.55 17.90 14.62
N ILE A 229 19.90 18.49 13.48
CA ILE A 229 20.33 17.76 12.27
C ILE A 229 21.74 18.23 11.89
N ASP A 230 22.69 17.28 11.86
CA ASP A 230 24.08 17.52 11.44
C ASP A 230 24.36 16.84 10.09
N PRO A 231 24.39 17.59 8.98
CA PRO A 231 24.67 17.06 7.65
C PRO A 231 26.06 16.47 7.49
N SER A 232 27.03 16.87 8.32
CA SER A 232 28.40 16.36 8.25
C SER A 232 28.49 14.88 8.65
N SER A 233 27.50 14.39 9.40
CA SER A 233 27.41 13.00 9.83
C SER A 233 26.84 12.06 8.76
N PHE A 234 26.12 12.57 7.75
CA PHE A 234 25.35 11.74 6.81
C PHE A 234 26.23 10.74 6.04
N ALA A 235 27.42 11.17 5.60
CA ALA A 235 28.34 10.32 4.85
C ALA A 235 28.88 9.12 5.64
N GLN A 236 28.78 9.16 6.98
CA GLN A 236 29.24 8.08 7.87
C GLN A 236 28.11 7.14 8.26
N MET A 237 26.85 7.50 7.97
CA MET A 237 25.69 6.68 8.31
C MET A 237 25.66 5.44 7.41
N PRO A 238 25.40 4.24 7.97
CA PRO A 238 25.12 3.06 7.16
C PRO A 238 23.94 3.32 6.23
N THR A 239 24.09 2.90 4.98
CA THR A 239 23.08 3.07 3.93
C THR A 239 22.77 1.74 3.25
N GLN A 240 21.56 1.65 2.72
CA GLN A 240 21.14 0.61 1.79
C GLN A 240 20.68 1.25 0.48
N ARG A 241 21.04 0.61 -0.63
CA ARG A 241 20.55 1.02 -1.94
C ARG A 241 19.12 0.54 -2.14
N VAL A 242 18.23 1.46 -2.45
CA VAL A 242 16.79 1.22 -2.64
C VAL A 242 16.32 1.77 -3.97
N ARG A 243 15.16 1.31 -4.43
CA ARG A 243 14.59 1.69 -5.73
C ARG A 243 13.20 2.29 -5.57
N THR A 244 12.87 3.20 -6.47
CA THR A 244 11.50 3.70 -6.59
C THR A 244 10.59 2.66 -7.22
N GLU A 245 9.29 2.84 -7.02
CA GLU A 245 8.27 2.29 -7.90
C GLU A 245 8.37 2.90 -9.31
N THR A 246 7.65 2.32 -10.27
CA THR A 246 7.61 2.81 -11.66
C THR A 246 7.03 4.22 -11.80
N SER A 247 6.27 4.69 -10.80
CA SER A 247 5.79 6.07 -10.70
C SER A 247 6.87 7.09 -10.35
N GLY A 248 8.05 6.64 -9.89
CA GLY A 248 9.09 7.48 -9.30
C GLY A 248 8.94 7.70 -7.79
N LEU A 249 7.90 7.16 -7.16
CA LEU A 249 7.75 7.13 -5.71
C LEU A 249 8.79 6.21 -5.07
N LEU A 250 9.58 6.74 -4.13
CA LEU A 250 10.33 5.95 -3.16
C LEU A 250 9.44 5.70 -1.94
N PRO A 251 8.87 4.49 -1.76
CA PRO A 251 8.13 4.14 -0.54
C PRO A 251 9.13 3.81 0.57
N ILE A 252 9.62 4.82 1.28
CA ILE A 252 10.61 4.69 2.39
C ILE A 252 10.12 3.67 3.42
N SER A 253 8.83 3.70 3.77
CA SER A 253 8.20 2.75 4.70
C SER A 253 8.37 1.28 4.31
N LYS A 254 8.60 0.95 3.04
CA LYS A 254 8.90 -0.43 2.61
C LYS A 254 10.25 -0.91 3.12
N TYR A 255 11.23 -0.02 3.16
CA TYR A 255 12.64 -0.33 3.41
C TYR A 255 13.07 -0.04 4.84
N VAL A 256 12.44 0.95 5.49
CA VAL A 256 12.84 1.44 6.80
C VAL A 256 11.64 1.38 7.74
N PRO A 257 11.65 0.49 8.74
CA PRO A 257 10.62 0.47 9.77
C PRO A 257 10.78 1.70 10.69
N LYS A 258 9.65 2.21 11.18
CA LYS A 258 9.64 3.20 12.26
C LYS A 258 9.74 2.52 13.62
N PRO A 259 10.28 3.20 14.66
CA PRO A 259 10.35 2.69 16.02
C PRO A 259 8.96 2.45 16.65
N SER A 260 7.93 3.13 16.16
CA SER A 260 6.53 2.93 16.55
C SER A 260 5.61 3.12 15.35
N SER A 261 4.49 2.41 15.35
CA SER A 261 3.41 2.53 14.37
C SER A 261 2.06 2.60 15.08
N GLY A 262 1.01 3.02 14.37
CA GLY A 262 -0.34 3.11 14.92
C GLY A 262 -0.86 4.55 15.03
N ASN A 263 -1.24 4.98 16.23
CA ASN A 263 -1.94 6.25 16.43
C ASN A 263 -1.04 7.45 16.09
N PHE A 264 -1.41 8.18 15.03
CA PHE A 264 -0.75 9.42 14.60
C PHE A 264 -0.43 10.38 15.75
N GLU A 265 -1.32 10.56 16.73
CA GLU A 265 -1.08 11.51 17.82
C GLU A 265 0.04 11.06 18.78
N GLY A 266 0.22 9.75 18.97
CA GLY A 266 1.17 9.18 19.91
C GLY A 266 2.56 8.87 19.34
N ASN A 267 2.72 8.91 18.01
CA ASN A 267 4.00 8.60 17.38
C ASN A 267 4.98 9.79 17.51
N PRO A 268 6.28 9.55 17.79
CA PRO A 268 7.30 10.57 17.62
C PRO A 268 7.56 10.84 16.14
N GLU A 269 8.11 12.02 15.82
CA GLU A 269 8.66 12.26 14.50
C GLU A 269 10.00 11.52 14.37
N VAL A 270 10.21 10.91 13.20
CA VAL A 270 11.44 10.21 12.85
C VAL A 270 11.92 10.68 11.50
N TYR A 271 13.22 10.61 11.26
CA TYR A 271 13.80 10.96 9.98
C TYR A 271 14.69 9.85 9.42
N THR A 272 14.83 9.86 8.10
CA THR A 272 15.84 9.11 7.35
C THR A 272 16.43 10.05 6.31
N VAL A 273 17.64 9.75 5.86
CA VAL A 273 18.31 10.50 4.81
C VAL A 273 18.30 9.68 3.54
N ALA A 274 17.54 10.13 2.54
CA ALA A 274 17.63 9.62 1.18
C ALA A 274 18.65 10.44 0.40
N SER A 275 19.65 9.78 -0.17
CA SER A 275 20.80 10.44 -0.78
C SER A 275 21.00 9.98 -2.22
N THR A 276 21.46 10.89 -3.08
CA THR A 276 21.86 10.56 -4.44
C THR A 276 23.00 11.46 -4.90
N THR A 277 23.77 10.98 -5.87
CA THR A 277 24.90 11.70 -6.46
C THR A 277 24.59 12.13 -7.88
N ILE A 278 24.75 13.41 -8.16
CA ILE A 278 24.53 14.04 -9.47
C ILE A 278 25.88 14.41 -10.05
N SER A 279 26.29 13.71 -11.10
CA SER A 279 27.56 13.94 -11.79
C SER A 279 27.38 14.85 -13.01
N THR A 280 28.15 15.93 -13.07
CA THR A 280 28.13 16.89 -14.18
C THR A 280 29.54 17.11 -14.75
N ASN A 281 29.65 17.45 -16.04
CA ASN A 281 30.94 17.76 -16.69
C ASN A 281 31.30 19.26 -16.63
N GLN A 282 30.38 20.10 -16.18
CA GLN A 282 30.50 21.55 -16.04
C GLN A 282 29.58 22.04 -14.93
N ALA A 283 29.88 23.20 -14.34
CA ALA A 283 28.95 23.84 -13.43
C ALA A 283 27.69 24.26 -14.21
N LEU A 284 26.52 23.92 -13.69
CA LEU A 284 25.24 24.21 -14.32
C LEU A 284 24.13 24.35 -13.28
N THR A 285 23.05 25.04 -13.65
CA THR A 285 21.84 25.08 -12.83
C THR A 285 20.80 24.16 -13.43
N GLN A 286 20.28 23.24 -12.63
CA GLN A 286 19.24 22.29 -13.05
C GLN A 286 18.00 22.43 -12.18
N TRP A 287 16.82 22.19 -12.75
CA TRP A 287 15.60 22.18 -11.96
C TRP A 287 15.44 20.83 -11.25
N PHE A 288 15.01 20.88 -9.98
CA PHE A 288 14.63 19.72 -9.20
C PHE A 288 13.17 19.84 -8.78
N SER A 289 12.34 18.96 -9.35
CA SER A 289 10.92 18.82 -9.01
C SER A 289 10.78 17.66 -8.02
N PHE A 290 10.08 17.86 -6.91
CA PHE A 290 10.01 16.87 -5.84
C PHE A 290 8.76 16.99 -4.97
N ASP A 291 8.48 15.94 -4.23
CA ASP A 291 7.53 15.96 -3.12
C ASP A 291 7.86 14.90 -2.08
N TYR A 292 7.28 15.03 -0.89
CA TYR A 292 7.70 14.29 0.29
C TYR A 292 6.55 14.08 1.27
N SER A 293 6.68 13.04 2.09
CA SER A 293 5.80 12.84 3.22
C SER A 293 6.19 13.75 4.39
N ASP A 294 5.17 14.26 5.07
CA ASP A 294 5.24 15.07 6.29
C ASP A 294 6.19 16.28 6.28
N LYS A 295 7.50 16.14 6.47
CA LYS A 295 8.44 17.27 6.38
C LYS A 295 9.71 16.86 5.63
N ILE A 296 10.41 17.86 5.11
CA ILE A 296 11.71 17.64 4.46
C ILE A 296 12.70 18.75 4.76
N ILE A 297 13.98 18.39 4.80
CA ILE A 297 15.10 19.32 4.67
C ILE A 297 15.99 18.82 3.54
N LEU A 298 16.26 19.69 2.56
CA LEU A 298 17.16 19.38 1.46
C LEU A 298 18.52 20.03 1.68
N TYR A 299 19.58 19.25 1.44
CA TYR A 299 20.95 19.74 1.41
C TYR A 299 21.60 19.40 0.08
N LEU A 300 22.30 20.37 -0.51
CA LEU A 300 23.19 20.16 -1.66
C LEU A 300 24.63 20.42 -1.22
N ASN A 301 25.49 19.42 -1.38
CA ASN A 301 26.89 19.48 -0.96
C ASN A 301 27.06 19.92 0.51
N GLY A 302 26.13 19.53 1.38
CA GLY A 302 26.12 19.84 2.81
C GLY A 302 25.47 21.18 3.17
N ALA A 303 25.15 22.05 2.21
CA ALA A 303 24.46 23.32 2.46
C ALA A 303 22.93 23.15 2.37
N PRO A 304 22.14 23.67 3.33
CA PRO A 304 20.68 23.60 3.28
C PRO A 304 20.13 24.48 2.15
N ILE A 305 19.23 23.94 1.35
CA ILE A 305 18.63 24.65 0.20
C ILE A 305 17.11 24.74 0.25
N PHE A 306 16.44 23.93 1.08
CA PHE A 306 15.00 23.94 1.23
C PHE A 306 14.55 23.31 2.55
N TYR A 307 13.47 23.85 3.11
CA TYR A 307 12.69 23.25 4.19
C TYR A 307 11.23 23.26 3.79
N GLY A 308 10.50 22.20 4.11
CA GLY A 308 9.07 22.15 3.84
C GLY A 308 8.29 21.26 4.81
N ASN A 309 6.99 21.56 4.92
CA ASN A 309 6.04 20.86 5.77
C ASN A 309 4.75 20.59 4.97
N ASN A 310 4.53 19.31 4.68
CA ASN A 310 3.37 18.71 4.02
C ASN A 310 2.58 17.80 4.97
N ALA A 311 2.75 17.92 6.29
CA ALA A 311 2.24 16.94 7.23
C ALA A 311 0.73 16.83 7.27
N PHE A 312 0.22 15.64 7.59
CA PHE A 312 -1.21 15.43 7.80
C PHE A 312 -1.74 16.47 8.80
N ARG A 313 -2.80 17.18 8.40
CA ARG A 313 -3.42 18.30 9.13
C ARG A 313 -2.57 19.54 9.39
N SER A 314 -1.38 19.66 8.79
CA SER A 314 -0.52 20.84 8.95
C SER A 314 -1.18 22.15 8.53
N LYS A 315 -2.05 22.12 7.50
CA LYS A 315 -2.74 23.31 6.97
C LYS A 315 -4.17 23.48 7.50
N ASN A 316 -4.88 22.37 7.74
CA ASN A 316 -6.21 22.31 8.35
C ASN A 316 -6.60 20.84 8.64
N ASN A 317 -7.68 20.60 9.38
CA ASN A 317 -8.12 19.25 9.80
C ASN A 317 -8.44 18.25 8.65
N GLN A 318 -8.61 18.73 7.42
CA GLN A 318 -8.88 17.90 6.24
C GLN A 318 -7.64 17.74 5.33
N PHE A 319 -6.55 18.46 5.60
CA PHE A 319 -5.35 18.39 4.78
C PHE A 319 -4.69 17.00 4.89
N GLN A 320 -4.66 16.28 3.77
CA GLN A 320 -4.24 14.87 3.73
C GLN A 320 -2.74 14.68 3.60
N GLY A 321 -1.98 15.66 3.08
CA GLY A 321 -0.53 15.49 2.87
C GLY A 321 -0.18 14.48 1.78
N HIS A 322 -1.01 14.34 0.74
CA HIS A 322 -0.69 13.49 -0.41
C HIS A 322 0.55 14.01 -1.17
N LEU A 323 1.28 13.08 -1.79
CA LEU A 323 2.43 13.39 -2.63
C LEU A 323 2.00 13.64 -4.09
N GLY A 324 2.68 14.56 -4.76
CA GLY A 324 2.58 14.79 -6.19
C GLY A 324 3.80 15.54 -6.73
N LEU A 325 4.47 14.97 -7.75
CA LEU A 325 5.72 15.47 -8.32
C LEU A 325 5.72 16.97 -8.72
N GLY A 326 4.55 17.54 -9.02
CA GLY A 326 4.40 18.95 -9.40
C GLY A 326 4.29 19.93 -8.22
N ALA A 327 4.35 19.48 -6.97
CA ALA A 327 4.08 20.30 -5.80
C ALA A 327 5.22 21.25 -5.44
N ASN A 328 6.48 20.78 -5.49
CA ASN A 328 7.65 21.58 -5.14
C ASN A 328 8.67 21.59 -6.29
N LYS A 329 9.33 22.73 -6.47
CA LYS A 329 10.36 22.90 -7.49
C LYS A 329 11.39 23.94 -7.06
N ILE A 330 12.68 23.59 -7.13
CA ILE A 330 13.79 24.49 -6.81
C ILE A 330 14.92 24.36 -7.85
N GLN A 331 15.82 25.34 -7.87
CA GLN A 331 17.05 25.27 -8.66
C GLN A 331 18.16 24.62 -7.84
N LEU A 332 18.84 23.63 -8.44
CA LEU A 332 20.09 23.09 -7.92
C LEU A 332 21.26 23.75 -8.66
N HIS A 333 22.11 24.46 -7.93
CA HIS A 333 23.34 25.04 -8.46
C HIS A 333 24.46 24.00 -8.35
N LEU A 334 24.65 23.22 -9.41
CA LEU A 334 25.59 22.09 -9.43
C LEU A 334 26.98 22.58 -9.82
N GLU A 335 27.98 22.10 -9.09
CA GLU A 335 29.40 22.26 -9.42
C GLU A 335 29.83 21.24 -10.46
N LYS A 336 30.94 21.51 -11.16
CA LYS A 336 31.56 20.50 -12.04
C LYS A 336 32.03 19.32 -11.19
N GLY A 337 31.66 18.11 -11.58
CA GLY A 337 32.04 16.88 -10.89
C GLY A 337 30.86 16.27 -10.14
N SER A 338 31.11 15.76 -8.94
CA SER A 338 30.13 15.05 -8.12
C SER A 338 29.42 16.01 -7.17
N ASN A 339 28.10 16.03 -7.21
CA ASN A 339 27.27 16.79 -6.28
C ASN A 339 26.39 15.82 -5.49
N THR A 340 26.30 15.98 -4.17
CA THR A 340 25.49 15.11 -3.33
C THR A 340 24.23 15.84 -2.87
N LEU A 341 23.08 15.29 -3.24
CA LEU A 341 21.78 15.73 -2.74
C LEU A 341 21.38 14.80 -1.57
N HIS A 342 21.17 15.40 -0.40
CA HIS A 342 20.60 14.72 0.75
C HIS A 342 19.18 15.24 1.01
N CYS A 343 18.23 14.33 1.09
CA CYS A 343 16.85 14.57 1.45
C CYS A 343 16.61 14.00 2.85
N VAL A 344 16.58 14.86 3.87
CA VAL A 344 16.17 14.47 5.23
C VAL A 344 14.65 14.47 5.24
N VAL A 345 14.05 13.30 5.07
CA VAL A 345 12.59 13.14 5.07
C VAL A 345 12.16 12.79 6.48
N ILE A 346 11.24 13.54 7.05
CA ILE A 346 10.78 13.42 8.44
C ILE A 346 9.31 13.05 8.42
N ASP A 347 8.91 12.04 9.18
CA ASP A 347 7.56 11.49 9.14
C ASP A 347 7.06 11.02 10.51
N LYS A 348 5.74 11.10 10.71
CA LYS A 348 5.07 10.69 11.93
C LYS A 348 4.20 9.43 11.75
N ALA A 349 3.35 9.39 10.72
CA ALA A 349 2.52 8.22 10.40
C ALA A 349 1.89 8.34 9.00
N ASN A 350 1.23 7.25 8.56
CA ASN A 350 0.35 7.16 7.37
C ASN A 350 1.07 6.96 6.02
N GLY A 351 2.35 6.60 6.08
CA GLY A 351 3.20 6.28 4.94
C GLY A 351 4.32 7.29 4.76
N TRP A 352 5.54 6.80 4.57
CA TRP A 352 6.74 7.61 4.45
C TRP A 352 7.29 7.51 3.03
N GLY A 353 7.38 8.63 2.32
CA GLY A 353 7.74 8.63 0.90
C GLY A 353 8.46 9.87 0.42
N LEU A 354 9.10 9.72 -0.75
CA LEU A 354 9.82 10.77 -1.47
C LEU A 354 9.66 10.56 -2.98
N ILE A 355 9.52 11.64 -3.74
CA ILE A 355 9.61 11.62 -5.21
C ILE A 355 10.60 12.72 -5.61
N GLY A 356 11.49 12.43 -6.57
CA GLY A 356 12.43 13.43 -7.08
C GLY A 356 12.71 13.26 -8.58
N LYS A 357 12.76 14.38 -9.29
CA LYS A 357 13.07 14.46 -10.72
C LYS A 357 13.98 15.63 -11.03
N LEU A 358 15.04 15.36 -11.78
CA LEU A 358 15.93 16.36 -12.37
C LEU A 358 15.46 16.73 -13.78
N GLU A 359 15.40 18.02 -14.09
CA GLU A 359 14.87 18.56 -15.36
C GLU A 359 15.87 19.40 -16.12
#